data_AF-C5PC98-F1
#
_entry.id   AF-C5PC98-F1
#
_cell.length_a   1.000
_cell.length_b   1.000
_cell.length_c   1.000
_cell.angle_alpha   90.00
_cell.angle_beta   90.00
_cell.angle_gamma   90.00
#
_symmetry.space_group_name_H-M   'P 1'
#
loop_
_entity.id
_entity.type
_entity.pdbx_description
1 polymer ?
#
loop_
_entity_poly.entity_id
_entity_poly.type
_entity_poly.pdbx_seq_one_letter_code
_entity_poly.pdbx_strand_id
1 'polypeptide(L)'
;MEYIYQRPQHWASYYGPRGDELLLEHVISHFVPHIHQITAVDKLVQHYGVLTYTREVLVPELLVALVQEDLQVDAAAACQVLMESTGLGDLVNENDVE
;
A
#
# COMPACT_ATOMS: atom_id res chain seq x y z
N MET A 1 -3.71 -6.55 14.62
CA MET A 1 -2.47 -7.20 14.11
C MET A 1 -2.74 -8.48 13.31
N GLU A 2 -4.00 -8.81 12.98
CA GLU A 2 -4.35 -10.08 12.33
C GLU A 2 -4.61 -9.96 10.81
N TYR A 3 -4.45 -8.76 10.25
CA TYR A 3 -4.72 -8.46 8.83
C TYR A 3 -3.53 -8.75 7.90
N ILE A 4 -2.37 -9.15 8.44
CA ILE A 4 -1.11 -9.24 7.69
C ILE A 4 -1.01 -10.56 6.88
N TYR A 5 -1.86 -11.56 7.16
CA TYR A 5 -1.71 -12.91 6.60
C TYR A 5 -2.43 -13.18 5.27
N GLN A 6 -3.23 -12.24 4.74
CA GLN A 6 -3.83 -12.35 3.41
C GLN A 6 -3.43 -11.14 2.58
N ARG A 7 -2.19 -11.16 2.08
CA ARG A 7 -1.61 -10.06 1.33
C ARG A 7 -1.83 -10.28 -0.17
N PRO A 8 -2.65 -9.47 -0.85
CA PRO A 8 -2.72 -9.47 -2.30
C PRO A 8 -1.41 -8.96 -2.93
N GLN A 9 -1.05 -9.44 -4.13
CA GLN A 9 0.15 -8.95 -4.85
C GLN A 9 0.02 -7.46 -5.21
N HIS A 10 -1.21 -6.99 -5.42
CA HIS A 10 -1.57 -5.61 -5.76
C HIS A 10 -2.73 -5.10 -4.89
N TRP A 11 -2.46 -4.78 -3.65
CA TRP A 11 -2.56 -3.38 -3.27
C TRP A 11 -3.66 -2.48 -3.89
N ALA A 12 -3.22 -1.74 -4.91
CA ALA A 12 -3.90 -0.60 -5.48
C ALA A 12 -5.01 -0.96 -6.42
N SER A 13 -5.48 -2.20 -6.49
CA SER A 13 -6.53 -2.57 -7.45
C SER A 13 -7.78 -1.69 -7.36
N TYR A 14 -8.07 -1.10 -6.19
CA TYR A 14 -9.09 -0.06 -6.04
C TYR A 14 -8.79 1.23 -6.83
N TYR A 15 -7.53 1.63 -6.94
CA TYR A 15 -7.03 2.80 -7.67
C TYR A 15 -6.37 2.44 -9.04
N GLY A 16 -6.38 1.16 -9.44
CA GLY A 16 -5.85 0.64 -10.70
C GLY A 16 -4.39 0.11 -10.65
N PRO A 17 -3.92 -0.57 -11.71
CA PRO A 17 -2.66 -1.35 -11.73
C PRO A 17 -1.38 -0.50 -11.59
N ARG A 18 -1.46 0.82 -11.80
CA ARG A 18 -0.34 1.76 -11.57
C ARG A 18 -0.37 2.44 -10.21
N GLY A 19 -1.43 2.24 -9.42
CA GLY A 19 -1.58 2.94 -8.15
C GLY A 19 -0.48 2.59 -7.15
N ASP A 20 0.04 1.36 -7.21
CA ASP A 20 1.15 0.91 -6.35
C ASP A 20 2.42 1.76 -6.58
N GLU A 21 2.77 1.96 -7.84
CA GLU A 21 3.97 2.70 -8.24
C GLU A 21 3.82 4.20 -8.01
N LEU A 22 2.66 4.78 -8.32
CA LEU A 22 2.39 6.20 -8.11
C LEU A 22 2.41 6.57 -6.62
N LEU A 23 1.81 5.74 -5.77
CA LEU A 23 1.81 5.98 -4.33
C LEU A 23 3.20 5.72 -3.73
N LEU A 24 3.94 4.73 -4.22
CA LEU A 24 5.33 4.55 -3.84
C LEU A 24 6.19 5.77 -4.19
N GLU A 25 6.09 6.29 -5.42
CA GLU A 25 6.81 7.48 -5.85
C GLU A 25 6.40 8.71 -5.03
N HIS A 26 5.11 8.87 -4.74
CA HIS A 26 4.59 9.96 -3.92
C HIS A 26 5.14 9.90 -2.49
N VAL A 27 5.09 8.72 -1.85
CA VAL A 27 5.58 8.56 -0.48
C VAL A 27 7.08 8.79 -0.40
N ILE A 28 7.86 8.25 -1.34
CA ILE A 28 9.31 8.46 -1.39
C ILE A 28 9.60 9.95 -1.61
N SER A 29 9.06 10.57 -2.66
CA SER A 29 9.36 11.97 -2.99
C SER A 29 8.99 12.95 -1.87
N HIS A 30 7.90 12.70 -1.14
CA HIS A 30 7.42 13.60 -0.08
C HIS A 30 8.06 13.32 1.29
N PHE A 31 8.30 12.05 1.62
CA PHE A 31 8.71 11.64 2.97
C PHE A 31 10.15 11.13 3.08
N VAL A 32 10.94 11.10 2.00
CA VAL A 32 12.37 10.69 2.02
C VAL A 32 13.16 11.29 3.18
N PRO A 33 13.09 12.61 3.50
CA PRO A 33 13.83 13.18 4.62
C PRO A 33 13.43 12.57 5.98
N HIS A 34 12.14 12.29 6.17
CA HIS A 34 11.61 11.69 7.40
C HIS A 34 11.91 10.18 7.46
N ILE A 35 11.81 9.48 6.34
CA ILE A 35 12.12 8.04 6.29
C ILE A 35 13.61 7.80 6.58
N HIS A 36 14.51 8.66 6.09
CA HIS A 36 15.94 8.59 6.45
C HIS A 36 16.19 8.86 7.94
N GLN A 37 15.42 9.73 8.60
CA GLN A 37 15.53 9.91 10.05
C GLN A 37 15.06 8.66 10.81
N ILE A 38 14.00 8.01 10.33
CA ILE A 38 13.45 6.78 10.92
C ILE A 38 14.42 5.61 10.73
N THR A 39 15.19 5.53 9.63
CA THR A 39 16.21 4.48 9.45
C THR A 39 17.27 4.46 10.55
N ALA A 40 17.53 5.59 11.22
CA ALA A 40 18.49 5.63 12.32
C ALA A 40 17.94 4.96 13.60
N VAL A 41 16.63 4.78 13.70
CA VAL A 41 15.94 4.40 14.94
C VAL A 41 15.16 3.08 14.81
N ASP A 42 14.61 2.79 13.64
CA ASP A 42 13.74 1.64 13.41
C ASP A 42 14.49 0.44 12.81
N LYS A 43 14.44 -0.68 13.53
CA LYS A 43 15.13 -1.93 13.17
C LYS A 43 14.57 -2.59 11.91
N LEU A 44 13.28 -2.43 11.61
CA LEU A 44 12.65 -2.98 10.39
C LEU A 44 13.16 -2.23 9.17
N VAL A 45 13.23 -0.90 9.25
CA VAL A 45 13.74 -0.08 8.14
C VAL A 45 15.22 -0.34 7.90
N GLN A 46 16.02 -0.54 8.97
CA GLN A 46 17.43 -0.93 8.85
C GLN A 46 17.62 -2.30 8.19
N HIS A 47 16.77 -3.26 8.52
CA HIS A 47 16.90 -4.63 8.02
C HIS A 47 16.45 -4.79 6.56
N TYR A 48 15.32 -4.18 6.19
CA TYR A 48 14.72 -4.35 4.87
C TYR A 48 15.06 -3.22 3.88
N GLY A 49 15.60 -2.11 4.38
CA GLY A 49 15.91 -0.91 3.58
C GLY A 49 14.68 -0.02 3.36
N VAL A 50 14.96 1.26 3.09
CA VAL A 50 13.95 2.33 2.91
C VAL A 50 12.91 1.99 1.84
N LEU A 51 13.36 1.50 0.68
CA LEU A 51 12.47 1.20 -0.44
C LEU A 51 11.49 0.08 -0.10
N THR A 52 12.00 -1.03 0.44
CA THR A 52 11.20 -2.19 0.83
C THR A 52 10.23 -1.82 1.94
N TYR A 53 10.69 -1.10 2.97
CA TYR A 53 9.82 -0.66 4.05
C TYR A 53 8.70 0.26 3.54
N THR A 54 9.03 1.19 2.64
CA THR A 54 8.03 2.09 2.07
C THR A 54 6.99 1.30 1.30
N ARG A 55 7.41 0.41 0.39
CA ARG A 55 6.52 -0.40 -0.43
C ARG A 55 5.65 -1.37 0.38
N GLU A 56 6.23 -2.01 1.39
CA GLU A 56 5.59 -3.14 2.10
C GLU A 56 4.80 -2.72 3.34
N VAL A 57 5.01 -1.48 3.82
CA VAL A 57 4.38 -0.97 5.06
C VAL A 57 3.72 0.38 4.82
N LEU A 58 4.50 1.42 4.51
CA LEU A 58 3.96 2.80 4.46
C LEU A 58 2.91 2.98 3.38
N VAL A 59 3.16 2.34 2.26
CA VAL A 59 2.30 2.41 1.10
C VAL A 59 0.95 1.72 1.40
N PRO A 60 0.87 0.46 1.89
CA PRO A 60 -0.35 -0.14 2.42
C PRO A 60 -1.10 0.69 3.47
N GLU A 61 -0.39 1.27 4.43
CA GLU A 61 -0.97 2.15 5.47
C GLU A 61 -1.63 3.40 4.86
N LEU A 62 -0.98 4.01 3.86
CA LEU A 62 -1.52 5.18 3.17
C LEU A 62 -2.86 4.87 2.49
N LEU A 63 -3.07 3.66 1.99
CA LEU A 63 -4.33 3.35 1.30
C LEU A 63 -5.48 3.09 2.21
N VAL A 64 -5.20 2.42 3.32
CA VAL A 64 -6.20 2.28 4.35
C VAL A 64 -6.64 3.68 4.75
N ALA A 65 -5.70 4.61 4.96
CA ALA A 65 -6.04 6.01 5.24
C ALA A 65 -6.86 6.68 4.12
N LEU A 66 -6.48 6.51 2.85
CA LEU A 66 -7.22 7.09 1.71
C LEU A 66 -8.65 6.52 1.60
N VAL A 67 -8.82 5.21 1.74
CA VAL A 67 -10.15 4.56 1.68
C VAL A 67 -10.99 4.94 2.89
N GLN A 68 -10.38 5.07 4.06
CA GLN A 68 -11.08 5.58 5.25
C GLN A 68 -11.55 7.02 5.05
N GLU A 69 -10.75 7.88 4.43
CA GLU A 69 -11.12 9.26 4.10
C GLU A 69 -12.24 9.31 3.05
N ASP A 70 -12.11 8.53 1.97
CA ASP A 70 -13.05 8.48 0.86
C ASP A 70 -14.42 7.94 1.27
N LEU A 71 -14.44 6.84 2.05
CA LEU A 71 -15.67 6.11 2.39
C LEU A 71 -16.18 6.39 3.80
N GLN A 72 -15.45 7.17 4.59
CA GLN A 72 -15.76 7.47 5.99
C GLN A 72 -15.94 6.21 6.86
N VAL A 73 -15.08 5.21 6.64
CA VAL A 73 -15.10 3.92 7.34
C VAL A 73 -13.93 3.75 8.32
N ASP A 74 -14.01 2.75 9.18
CA ASP A 74 -12.88 2.38 10.03
C ASP A 74 -11.81 1.59 9.25
N ALA A 75 -10.64 1.40 9.88
CA ALA A 75 -9.49 0.77 9.24
C ALA A 75 -9.77 -0.70 8.87
N ALA A 76 -10.59 -1.41 9.65
CA ALA A 76 -10.92 -2.79 9.37
C ALA A 76 -11.81 -2.90 8.13
N ALA A 77 -12.83 -2.04 8.02
CA ALA A 77 -13.70 -1.94 6.86
C ALA A 77 -12.94 -1.45 5.62
N ALA A 78 -12.05 -0.46 5.75
CA ALA A 78 -11.20 -0.01 4.64
C ALA A 78 -10.27 -1.13 4.13
N CYS A 79 -9.66 -1.89 5.05
CA CYS A 79 -8.83 -3.04 4.68
C CYS A 79 -9.65 -4.12 3.97
N GLN A 80 -10.88 -4.38 4.42
CA GLN A 80 -11.79 -5.31 3.76
C GLN A 80 -12.16 -4.83 2.34
N VAL A 81 -12.48 -3.55 2.17
CA VAL A 81 -12.76 -2.94 0.85
C VAL A 81 -11.56 -3.12 -0.08
N LEU A 82 -10.34 -2.86 0.39
CA LEU A 82 -9.13 -3.06 -0.41
C LEU A 82 -8.96 -4.53 -0.82
N MET A 83 -9.14 -5.47 0.11
CA MET A 83 -9.04 -6.91 -0.18
C MET A 83 -10.09 -7.39 -1.19
N GLU A 84 -11.35 -6.97 -1.03
CA GLU A 84 -12.43 -7.28 -1.96
C GLU A 84 -12.19 -6.65 -3.33
N SER A 85 -11.61 -5.44 -3.36
CA SER A 85 -11.27 -4.72 -4.58
C SER A 85 -10.09 -5.35 -5.32
N THR A 86 -9.12 -5.97 -4.64
CA THR A 86 -8.08 -6.76 -5.33
C THR A 86 -8.70 -7.95 -6.06
N GLY A 87 -9.62 -8.67 -5.43
CA GLY A 87 -10.31 -9.79 -6.07
C GLY A 87 -11.11 -9.38 -7.32
N LEU A 88 -11.59 -8.14 -7.38
CA LEU A 88 -12.29 -7.58 -8.54
C LEU A 88 -11.34 -6.99 -9.60
N GLY A 89 -10.24 -6.34 -9.18
CA GLY A 89 -9.24 -5.77 -10.09
C GLY A 89 -8.53 -6.83 -10.94
N ASP A 90 -8.28 -8.02 -10.39
CA ASP A 90 -7.72 -9.15 -11.13
C ASP A 90 -8.71 -9.72 -12.18
N LEU A 91 -10.02 -9.55 -11.98
CA LEU A 91 -11.07 -10.05 -12.90
C LEU A 91 -11.38 -9.06 -14.04
N VAL A 92 -11.25 -7.76 -13.79
CA VAL A 92 -11.49 -6.70 -14.78
C VAL A 92 -10.29 -6.52 -15.73
N ASN A 93 -9.12 -7.02 -15.34
CA ASN A 93 -7.94 -7.09 -16.19
C ASN A 93 -7.90 -8.46 -16.91
N GLU A 94 -8.65 -8.58 -18.02
CA GLU A 94 -8.19 -9.48 -19.09
C GLU A 94 -6.81 -8.97 -19.49
N ASN A 95 -5.77 -9.77 -19.22
CA ASN A 95 -4.42 -9.46 -19.67
C ASN A 95 -4.47 -9.04 -21.14
N ASP A 96 -4.23 -7.75 -21.42
CA ASP A 96 -3.80 -7.31 -22.73
C ASP A 96 -2.37 -7.87 -22.90
N VAL A 97 -2.35 -9.14 -23.31
CA VAL A 97 -1.18 -9.83 -23.86
C VAL A 97 -0.91 -9.18 -25.21
N GLU A 98 0.08 -8.29 -25.26
CA GLU A 98 0.83 -8.04 -26.51
C GLU A 98 1.81 -9.19 -26.79
#